data_AF-A0A8D8CEA3-F1
#
_entry.id   AF-A0A8D8CEA3-F1
#
_cell.length_a   1.000
_cell.length_b   1.000
_cell.length_c   1.000
_cell.angle_alpha   90.00
_cell.angle_beta   90.00
_cell.angle_gamma   90.00
#
_symmetry.space_group_name_H-M   'P 1'
#
loop_
_entity.id
_entity.type
_entity.pdbx_description
1 polymer ?
#
loop_
_entity_poly.entity_id
_entity_poly.type
_entity_poly.pdbx_seq_one_letter_code
_entity_poly.pdbx_strand_id
1 'polypeptide(L)'
;MLMIFVNSGGGDYWWIEHATWNGLHVADLVFPWFLFIMGVCIPISLRSQLGRNVPRYEIMKNVAVRSLKLFLIGLCLNSINGPTVADLRLFGVLQRFGVAYFVVSAIHLYCYQENDQLQHPLARSHADILGLWKHWVVVGIIVLVYLLVIFLVPAPNCPSGYFGPGGKHLMLLYPNCTGGITGYIDRQILGIRHLYQHPTARYMYDAMPFDPEGPFGCIPTTFQVFLGLQCGVLILTHTDVTSRVRRMLSWGIVLGLLGGILCGFSKNDGWIPVNKNLWSLSYVMVTASLAYFQLLICYILIDVKRYWTGNPFLYAGMNAIILYIGHTVFHKMLPWHWRIGHMNTHFMLTLEALWNSVLWNVIAYYLYKKKIFYSL
;
A
#
# COMPACT_ATOMS: atom_id res chain seq x y z
N MET A 1 -0.69 -13.44 -4.10
CA MET A 1 -0.88 -14.75 -3.44
C MET A 1 -0.93 -14.58 -1.93
N LEU A 2 0.11 -14.05 -1.27
CA LEU A 2 0.08 -13.81 0.18
C LEU A 2 -1.16 -13.04 0.66
N MET A 3 -1.60 -12.02 -0.08
CA MET A 3 -2.85 -11.31 0.21
C MET A 3 -4.08 -12.21 0.29
N ILE A 4 -4.24 -13.13 -0.67
CA ILE A 4 -5.40 -14.04 -0.74
C ILE A 4 -5.35 -14.99 0.45
N PHE A 5 -4.16 -15.49 0.77
CA PHE A 5 -3.92 -16.36 1.93
C PHE A 5 -4.33 -15.69 3.24
N VAL A 6 -3.84 -14.46 3.47
CA VAL A 6 -4.15 -13.66 4.66
C VAL A 6 -5.64 -13.34 4.74
N ASN A 7 -6.27 -12.93 3.64
CA ASN A 7 -7.68 -12.60 3.62
C ASN A 7 -8.59 -13.81 3.87
N SER A 8 -8.10 -15.04 3.64
CA SER A 8 -8.79 -16.28 3.99
C SER A 8 -8.64 -16.63 5.49
N GLY A 9 -8.04 -15.75 6.29
CA GLY A 9 -7.78 -15.94 7.72
C GLY A 9 -6.37 -16.42 8.05
N GLY A 10 -5.57 -16.82 7.05
CA GLY A 10 -4.15 -17.13 7.24
C GLY A 10 -3.84 -18.22 8.29
N GLY A 11 -4.81 -19.05 8.65
CA GLY A 11 -4.66 -20.05 9.71
C GLY A 11 -4.86 -19.55 11.14
N ASP A 12 -5.28 -18.30 11.34
CA ASP A 12 -5.47 -17.68 12.67
C ASP A 12 -4.17 -17.64 13.51
N TYR A 13 -3.03 -17.50 12.82
CA TYR A 13 -1.76 -17.30 13.50
C TYR A 13 -1.52 -15.83 13.78
N TRP A 14 -1.18 -15.53 15.04
CA TRP A 14 -0.93 -14.16 15.52
C TRP A 14 0.07 -13.34 14.68
N TRP A 15 1.02 -13.98 13.99
CA TRP A 15 2.04 -13.32 13.17
C TRP A 15 1.62 -13.10 11.70
N ILE A 16 0.58 -13.82 11.25
CA ILE A 16 -0.05 -13.67 9.92
C ILE A 16 -1.27 -12.75 10.00
N GLU A 17 -1.85 -12.55 11.18
CA GLU A 17 -2.93 -11.60 11.38
C GLU A 17 -2.48 -10.14 11.31
N HIS A 18 -3.46 -9.23 11.21
CA HIS A 18 -3.20 -7.79 11.24
C HIS A 18 -2.97 -7.30 12.67
N ALA A 19 -2.05 -6.35 12.83
CA ALA A 19 -1.89 -5.68 14.11
C ALA A 19 -3.20 -4.97 14.50
N THR A 20 -3.58 -5.07 15.78
CA THR A 20 -4.82 -4.48 16.29
C THR A 20 -4.82 -2.95 16.18
N TRP A 21 -3.67 -2.32 16.48
CA TRP A 21 -3.46 -0.89 16.30
C TRP A 21 -2.01 -0.55 15.94
N ASN A 22 -1.11 -0.62 16.93
CA ASN A 22 0.32 -0.44 16.74
C ASN A 22 1.00 -1.80 16.52
N GLY A 23 2.02 -1.82 15.68
CA GLY A 23 2.80 -3.01 15.35
C GLY A 23 2.86 -3.26 13.85
N LEU A 24 3.65 -4.27 13.50
CA LEU A 24 3.87 -4.69 12.13
C LEU A 24 3.91 -6.22 12.08
N HIS A 25 2.88 -6.82 11.50
CA HIS A 25 2.83 -8.25 11.21
C HIS A 25 2.98 -8.52 9.70
N VAL A 26 3.10 -9.79 9.31
CA VAL A 26 3.39 -10.17 7.91
C VAL A 26 2.28 -9.70 6.98
N ALA A 27 1.02 -9.80 7.41
CA ALA A 27 -0.12 -9.32 6.64
C ALA A 27 -0.14 -7.81 6.42
N ASP A 28 0.47 -7.05 7.32
CA ASP A 28 0.54 -5.59 7.22
C ASP A 28 1.56 -5.13 6.17
N LEU A 29 2.41 -6.02 5.65
CA LEU A 29 3.38 -5.70 4.58
C LEU A 29 2.77 -5.76 3.18
N VAL A 30 1.70 -6.53 3.00
CA VAL A 30 1.16 -6.87 1.68
C VAL A 30 0.65 -5.63 0.94
N PHE A 31 -0.21 -4.84 1.59
CA PHE A 31 -0.79 -3.63 1.02
C PHE A 31 0.28 -2.57 0.64
N PRO A 32 1.19 -2.14 1.54
CA PRO A 32 2.21 -1.14 1.19
C PRO A 32 3.19 -1.64 0.12
N TRP A 33 3.44 -2.94 0.00
CA TRP A 33 4.26 -3.49 -1.09
C TRP A 33 3.60 -3.40 -2.45
N PHE A 34 2.27 -3.57 -2.54
CA PHE A 34 1.54 -3.33 -3.78
C PHE A 34 1.61 -1.85 -4.21
N LEU A 35 1.52 -0.93 -3.27
CA LEU A 35 1.67 0.51 -3.54
C LEU A 35 3.11 0.85 -3.97
N PHE A 36 4.10 0.23 -3.32
CA PHE A 36 5.50 0.42 -3.68
C PHE A 36 5.78 -0.08 -5.11
N ILE A 37 5.39 -1.31 -5.46
CA ILE A 37 5.64 -1.85 -6.81
C ILE A 37 4.84 -1.10 -7.88
N MET A 38 3.63 -0.62 -7.54
CA MET A 38 2.90 0.31 -8.42
C MET A 38 3.76 1.55 -8.70
N GLY A 39 4.34 2.15 -7.66
CA GLY A 39 5.26 3.28 -7.78
C GLY A 39 6.44 3.00 -8.70
N VAL A 40 7.09 1.84 -8.54
CA VAL A 40 8.21 1.39 -9.40
C VAL A 40 7.83 1.36 -10.88
N CYS A 41 6.59 0.96 -11.20
CA CYS A 41 6.10 0.86 -12.56
C CYS A 41 5.78 2.22 -13.22
N ILE A 42 5.48 3.27 -12.44
CA ILE A 42 5.12 4.59 -12.96
C ILE A 42 6.19 5.14 -13.92
N PRO A 43 7.45 5.37 -13.52
CA PRO A 43 8.45 5.99 -14.40
C PRO A 43 8.79 5.12 -15.61
N ILE A 44 8.71 3.78 -15.48
CA ILE A 44 8.91 2.83 -16.59
C ILE A 44 7.81 2.99 -17.65
N SER A 45 6.56 3.05 -17.21
CA SER A 45 5.40 3.18 -18.10
C SER A 45 5.34 4.55 -18.78
N LEU A 46 5.58 5.64 -18.05
CA LEU A 46 5.56 6.99 -18.61
C LEU A 46 6.72 7.23 -19.58
N ARG A 47 7.95 6.81 -19.24
CA ARG A 47 9.09 6.91 -20.15
C ARG A 47 8.85 6.20 -21.48
N SER A 48 8.21 5.03 -21.43
CA SER A 48 7.84 4.27 -22.65
C SER A 48 6.83 5.02 -23.53
N GLN A 49 5.82 5.66 -22.93
CA GLN A 49 4.83 6.44 -23.68
C GLN A 49 5.41 7.75 -24.23
N LEU A 50 6.23 8.44 -23.44
CA LEU A 50 6.92 9.67 -23.86
C LEU A 50 7.91 9.38 -25.00
N GLY A 51 8.65 8.26 -24.95
CA GLY A 51 9.52 7.83 -26.05
C GLY A 51 8.78 7.46 -27.35
N ARG A 52 7.46 7.23 -27.28
CA ARG A 52 6.58 7.06 -28.45
C ARG A 52 5.93 8.38 -28.90
N ASN A 53 6.37 9.51 -28.36
CA ASN A 53 5.85 10.85 -28.64
C ASN A 53 4.34 11.01 -28.35
N VAL A 54 3.80 10.25 -27.39
CA VAL A 54 2.40 10.42 -26.95
C VAL A 54 2.29 11.78 -26.22
N PRO A 55 1.31 12.63 -26.57
CA PRO A 55 1.18 13.94 -25.96
C PRO A 55 0.82 13.84 -24.47
N ARG A 56 1.37 14.74 -23.64
CA ARG A 56 1.22 14.69 -22.18
C ARG A 56 -0.23 14.69 -21.71
N TYR A 57 -1.13 15.41 -22.42
CA TYR A 57 -2.55 15.43 -22.05
C TYR A 57 -3.20 14.05 -22.19
N GLU A 58 -2.80 13.25 -23.18
CA GLU A 58 -3.35 11.93 -23.43
C GLU A 58 -2.86 10.94 -22.36
N ILE A 59 -1.58 11.04 -21.98
CA ILE A 59 -1.03 10.28 -20.84
C ILE A 59 -1.81 10.61 -19.57
N MET A 60 -2.02 11.89 -19.28
CA MET A 60 -2.78 12.33 -18.10
C MET A 60 -4.23 11.82 -18.13
N LYS A 61 -4.89 11.86 -19.29
CA LYS A 61 -6.24 11.31 -19.47
C LYS A 61 -6.27 9.81 -19.18
N ASN A 62 -5.29 9.05 -19.68
CA ASN A 62 -5.20 7.61 -19.44
C ASN A 62 -4.97 7.30 -17.95
N VAL A 63 -4.11 8.07 -17.29
CA VAL A 63 -3.89 7.97 -15.84
C VAL A 63 -5.20 8.26 -15.07
N ALA A 64 -5.90 9.34 -15.42
CA ALA A 64 -7.17 9.71 -14.78
C ALA A 64 -8.26 8.65 -14.97
N VAL A 65 -8.42 8.14 -16.20
CA VAL A 65 -9.38 7.07 -16.53
C VAL A 65 -9.06 5.79 -15.74
N ARG A 66 -7.80 5.40 -15.67
CA ARG A 66 -7.38 4.21 -14.90
C ARG A 66 -7.66 4.38 -13.41
N SER A 67 -7.35 5.54 -12.84
CA SER A 67 -7.67 5.86 -11.44
C SER A 67 -9.17 5.85 -11.17
N LEU A 68 -9.96 6.41 -12.09
CA LEU A 68 -11.42 6.40 -11.98
C LEU A 68 -11.99 4.98 -12.06
N LYS A 69 -11.51 4.14 -12.98
CA LYS A 69 -11.94 2.73 -13.06
C LYS A 69 -11.63 1.98 -11.78
N LEU A 70 -10.43 2.15 -11.21
CA LEU A 70 -10.07 1.56 -9.90
C LEU A 70 -11.03 2.01 -8.80
N PHE A 71 -11.35 3.30 -8.77
CA PHE A 71 -12.27 3.87 -7.79
C PHE A 71 -13.68 3.29 -7.92
N LEU A 72 -14.23 3.23 -9.14
CA LEU A 72 -15.56 2.70 -9.43
C LEU A 72 -15.67 1.20 -9.12
N ILE A 73 -14.65 0.41 -9.51
CA ILE A 73 -14.60 -1.01 -9.16
C ILE A 73 -14.58 -1.19 -7.63
N GLY A 74 -13.81 -0.36 -6.91
CA GLY A 74 -13.78 -0.36 -5.46
C GLY A 74 -15.13 -0.09 -4.82
N LEU A 75 -15.89 0.89 -5.35
CA LEU A 75 -17.25 1.17 -4.88
C LEU A 75 -18.19 -0.02 -5.08
N CYS A 76 -18.13 -0.68 -6.24
CA CYS A 76 -18.93 -1.88 -6.51
C CYS A 76 -18.57 -3.02 -5.54
N LEU A 77 -17.28 -3.21 -5.22
CA LEU A 77 -16.86 -4.21 -4.23
C LEU A 77 -17.35 -3.89 -2.82
N ASN A 78 -17.37 -2.60 -2.44
CA ASN A 78 -17.87 -2.19 -1.13
C ASN A 78 -19.38 -2.45 -0.97
N SER A 79 -20.14 -2.57 -2.07
CA SER A 79 -21.57 -2.93 -2.05
C SER A 79 -21.87 -4.43 -2.02
N ILE A 80 -20.87 -5.33 -1.93
CA ILE A 80 -21.08 -6.79 -2.00
C ILE A 80 -22.04 -7.31 -0.92
N ASN A 81 -22.02 -6.72 0.28
CA ASN A 81 -22.85 -7.19 1.40
C ASN A 81 -24.27 -6.60 1.42
N GLY A 82 -24.64 -5.74 0.47
CA GLY A 82 -25.98 -5.17 0.36
C GLY A 82 -26.01 -3.86 -0.44
N PRO A 83 -27.10 -3.58 -1.18
CA PRO A 83 -27.22 -2.40 -2.04
C PRO A 83 -27.64 -1.12 -1.27
N THR A 84 -27.52 -1.09 0.05
CA THR A 84 -27.95 0.06 0.87
C THR A 84 -27.00 1.22 0.72
N VAL A 85 -27.32 2.14 -0.20
CA VAL A 85 -26.52 3.34 -0.51
C VAL A 85 -26.28 4.21 0.74
N ALA A 86 -27.23 4.22 1.68
CA ALA A 86 -27.15 5.01 2.91
C ALA A 86 -25.97 4.63 3.83
N ASP A 87 -25.55 3.36 3.79
CA ASP A 87 -24.46 2.81 4.63
C ASP A 87 -23.29 2.31 3.77
N LEU A 88 -23.23 2.75 2.51
CA LEU A 88 -22.18 2.33 1.58
C LEU A 88 -20.84 2.92 2.00
N ARG A 89 -19.85 2.05 2.23
CA ARG A 89 -18.46 2.47 2.47
C ARG A 89 -17.87 3.13 1.22
N LEU A 90 -17.47 4.39 1.31
CA LEU A 90 -16.99 5.16 0.14
C LEU A 90 -15.52 4.91 -0.18
N PHE A 91 -14.66 4.92 0.83
CA PHE A 91 -13.22 4.67 0.68
C PHE A 91 -12.87 3.22 0.97
N GLY A 92 -11.79 2.74 0.35
CA GLY A 92 -11.35 1.37 0.43
C GLY A 92 -10.00 1.21 -0.26
N VAL A 93 -9.52 -0.03 -0.32
CA VAL A 93 -8.19 -0.33 -0.83
C VAL A 93 -8.03 0.15 -2.28
N LEU A 94 -8.97 -0.19 -3.18
CA LEU A 94 -8.85 0.20 -4.60
C LEU A 94 -8.97 1.71 -4.83
N GLN A 95 -9.84 2.39 -4.07
CA GLN A 95 -9.99 3.84 -4.12
C GLN A 95 -8.67 4.52 -3.75
N ARG A 96 -8.04 4.05 -2.66
CA ARG A 96 -6.75 4.54 -2.18
C ARG A 96 -5.62 4.30 -3.19
N PHE A 97 -5.60 3.14 -3.84
CA PHE A 97 -4.70 2.86 -4.98
C PHE A 97 -4.92 3.88 -6.11
N GLY A 98 -6.17 4.13 -6.49
CA GLY A 98 -6.52 5.05 -7.57
C GLY A 98 -6.06 6.49 -7.29
N VAL A 99 -6.30 7.00 -6.07
CA VAL A 99 -5.89 8.34 -5.65
C VAL A 99 -4.37 8.47 -5.60
N ALA A 100 -3.67 7.55 -4.94
CA ALA A 100 -2.22 7.62 -4.83
C ALA A 100 -1.51 7.46 -6.19
N TYR A 101 -2.02 6.57 -7.05
CA TYR A 101 -1.53 6.44 -8.43
C TYR A 101 -1.69 7.73 -9.23
N PHE A 102 -2.87 8.36 -9.14
CA PHE A 102 -3.16 9.61 -9.85
C PHE A 102 -2.21 10.71 -9.43
N VAL A 103 -2.10 10.96 -8.11
CA VAL A 103 -1.29 12.05 -7.57
C VAL A 103 0.19 11.86 -7.94
N VAL A 104 0.77 10.69 -7.70
CA VAL A 104 2.19 10.46 -8.01
C VAL A 104 2.47 10.50 -9.52
N SER A 105 1.59 9.90 -10.33
CA SER A 105 1.77 9.93 -11.79
C SER A 105 1.62 11.34 -12.36
N ALA A 106 0.70 12.15 -11.82
CA ALA A 106 0.50 13.53 -12.23
C ALA A 106 1.70 14.41 -11.86
N ILE A 107 2.21 14.29 -10.63
CA ILE A 107 3.45 14.95 -10.20
C ILE A 107 4.60 14.53 -11.12
N HIS A 108 4.71 13.23 -11.41
CA HIS A 108 5.80 12.72 -12.24
C HIS A 108 5.76 13.25 -13.68
N LEU A 109 4.57 13.28 -14.29
CA LEU A 109 4.39 13.79 -15.65
C LEU A 109 4.65 15.30 -15.74
N TYR A 110 4.22 16.07 -14.73
CA TYR A 110 4.41 17.51 -14.70
C TYR A 110 5.88 17.90 -14.47
N CYS A 111 6.52 17.22 -13.51
CA CYS A 111 7.94 17.41 -13.20
C CYS A 111 8.87 16.60 -14.11
N TYR A 112 8.34 15.94 -15.15
CA TYR A 112 9.15 15.14 -16.06
C TYR A 112 10.15 16.02 -16.78
N GLN A 113 11.42 15.69 -16.59
CA GLN A 113 12.53 16.31 -17.28
C GLN A 113 13.32 15.20 -17.96
N GLU A 114 13.55 15.36 -19.26
CA GLU A 114 14.46 14.49 -19.98
C GLU A 114 15.85 14.73 -19.39
N ASN A 115 16.45 13.70 -18.81
CA ASN A 115 17.76 13.82 -18.18
C ASN A 115 18.80 13.96 -19.29
N ASP A 116 19.11 15.20 -19.65
CA ASP A 116 20.32 15.53 -20.40
C ASP A 116 21.53 15.00 -19.63
N GLN A 117 22.48 14.44 -20.38
CA GLN A 117 23.63 13.71 -19.84
C GLN A 117 24.41 14.58 -18.85
N LEU A 118 24.21 14.35 -17.54
CA LEU A 118 25.04 14.93 -16.49
C LEU A 118 26.50 14.49 -16.73
N GLN A 119 27.34 15.45 -17.09
CA GLN A 119 28.74 15.23 -17.49
C GLN A 119 29.64 14.83 -16.30
N HIS A 120 29.28 15.23 -15.07
CA HIS A 120 30.10 14.93 -13.88
C HIS A 120 29.83 13.54 -13.28
N PRO A 121 30.87 12.76 -12.91
CA PRO A 121 30.72 11.38 -12.41
C PRO A 121 30.02 11.28 -11.05
N LEU A 122 30.23 12.24 -10.14
CA LEU A 122 29.50 12.32 -8.86
C LEU A 122 28.02 12.65 -9.08
N ALA A 123 27.73 13.55 -10.02
CA ALA A 123 26.36 13.90 -10.40
C ALA A 123 25.64 12.72 -11.09
N ARG A 124 26.38 11.91 -11.87
CA ARG A 124 25.87 10.66 -12.45
C ARG A 124 25.58 9.60 -11.39
N SER A 125 26.41 9.52 -10.34
CA SER A 125 26.12 8.63 -9.20
C SER A 125 24.78 8.98 -8.59
N HIS A 126 24.52 10.25 -8.26
CA HIS A 126 23.28 10.71 -7.60
C HIS A 126 22.19 11.19 -8.57
N ALA A 127 22.27 10.81 -9.85
CA ALA A 127 21.34 11.26 -10.88
C ALA A 127 19.89 10.82 -10.61
N ASP A 128 19.70 9.71 -9.90
CA ASP A 128 18.40 9.21 -9.46
C ASP A 128 17.70 10.16 -8.48
N ILE A 129 18.43 10.74 -7.53
CA ILE A 129 17.89 11.68 -6.54
C ILE A 129 17.82 13.09 -7.11
N LEU A 130 18.91 13.53 -7.76
CA LEU A 130 19.01 14.85 -8.35
C LEU A 130 17.98 15.02 -9.47
N GLY A 131 17.72 14.00 -10.29
CA GLY A 131 16.67 14.06 -11.32
C GLY A 131 15.25 14.18 -10.72
N LEU A 132 15.05 13.71 -9.49
CA LEU A 132 13.76 13.73 -8.80
C LEU A 132 13.62 14.88 -7.79
N TRP A 133 14.53 15.85 -7.76
CA TRP A 133 14.53 16.91 -6.74
C TRP A 133 13.20 17.67 -6.64
N LYS A 134 12.57 18.02 -7.78
CA LYS A 134 11.25 18.67 -7.82
C LYS A 134 10.16 17.81 -7.16
N HIS A 135 10.25 16.49 -7.35
CA HIS A 135 9.30 15.55 -6.77
C HIS A 135 9.48 15.45 -5.26
N TRP A 136 10.73 15.37 -4.79
CA TRP A 136 11.06 15.40 -3.36
C TRP A 136 10.57 16.67 -2.67
N VAL A 137 10.68 17.83 -3.32
CA VAL A 137 10.14 19.09 -2.79
C VAL A 137 8.62 19.04 -2.69
N VAL A 138 7.91 18.69 -3.77
CA VAL A 138 6.43 18.65 -3.78
C VAL A 138 5.89 17.63 -2.78
N VAL A 139 6.39 16.40 -2.81
CA VAL A 139 5.96 15.33 -1.89
C VAL A 139 6.38 15.64 -0.46
N GLY A 140 7.56 16.24 -0.26
CA GLY A 140 8.02 16.70 1.05
C GLY A 140 7.10 17.76 1.65
N ILE A 141 6.63 18.72 0.86
CA ILE A 141 5.63 19.72 1.29
C ILE A 141 4.32 19.03 1.67
N ILE A 142 3.83 18.10 0.85
CA ILE A 142 2.60 17.33 1.12
C ILE A 142 2.70 16.56 2.46
N VAL A 143 3.83 15.86 2.69
CA VAL A 143 4.08 15.13 3.93
C VAL A 143 4.24 16.08 5.11
N LEU A 144 4.93 17.21 4.93
CA LEU A 144 5.10 18.21 5.97
C LEU A 144 3.75 18.77 6.41
N VAL A 145 2.89 19.16 5.47
CA VAL A 145 1.53 19.64 5.77
C VAL A 145 0.75 18.58 6.55
N TYR A 146 0.82 17.31 6.13
CA TYR A 146 0.19 16.21 6.87
C TYR A 146 0.69 16.07 8.31
N LEU A 147 2.01 16.14 8.53
CA LEU A 147 2.59 16.09 9.87
C LEU A 147 2.20 17.30 10.72
N LEU A 148 2.20 18.50 10.14
CA LEU A 148 1.78 19.72 10.82
C LEU A 148 0.33 19.61 11.27
N VAL A 149 -0.57 19.11 10.43
CA VAL A 149 -1.97 18.86 10.84
C VAL A 149 -2.03 17.83 11.97
N ILE A 150 -1.29 16.74 11.88
CA ILE A 150 -1.31 15.71 12.93
C ILE A 150 -0.83 16.23 14.29
N PHE A 151 0.28 16.97 14.32
CA PHE A 151 0.90 17.37 15.59
C PHE A 151 0.37 18.70 16.14
N LEU A 152 -0.08 19.63 15.29
CA LEU A 152 -0.50 20.97 15.72
C LEU A 152 -2.02 21.12 15.84
N VAL A 153 -2.82 20.31 15.14
CA VAL A 153 -4.28 20.45 15.16
C VAL A 153 -4.89 19.37 16.06
N PRO A 154 -5.32 19.71 17.29
CA PRO A 154 -6.04 18.77 18.14
C PRO A 154 -7.47 18.56 17.63
N ALA A 155 -7.95 17.31 17.71
CA ALA A 155 -9.36 17.03 17.51
C ALA A 155 -10.16 17.42 18.78
N PRO A 156 -11.47 17.68 18.68
CA PRO A 156 -12.29 18.04 19.83
C PRO A 156 -12.19 16.99 20.94
N ASN A 157 -11.79 17.40 22.15
CA ASN A 157 -11.58 16.54 23.33
C ASN A 157 -10.52 15.43 23.16
N CYS A 158 -9.59 15.58 22.21
CA CYS A 158 -8.52 14.61 21.97
C CYS A 158 -7.15 15.31 21.97
N PRO A 159 -6.10 14.64 22.46
CA PRO A 159 -4.74 15.17 22.34
C PRO A 159 -4.28 15.17 20.88
N SER A 160 -3.31 16.02 20.55
CA SER A 160 -2.68 16.05 19.23
C SER A 160 -1.65 14.92 19.06
N GLY A 161 -1.25 14.69 17.81
CA GLY A 161 -0.30 13.64 17.44
C GLY A 161 -0.96 12.35 16.94
N TYR A 162 -0.14 11.31 16.77
CA TYR A 162 -0.58 9.97 16.38
C TYR A 162 -1.32 9.29 17.53
N PHE A 163 -2.62 9.57 17.63
CA PHE A 163 -3.42 9.09 18.74
C PHE A 163 -3.90 7.64 18.58
N GLY A 164 -4.18 6.99 19.71
CA GLY A 164 -4.59 5.60 19.81
C GLY A 164 -5.98 5.26 19.23
N PRO A 165 -6.42 4.01 19.44
CA PRO A 165 -7.71 3.51 18.95
C PRO A 165 -8.94 4.11 19.65
N GLY A 166 -8.75 4.90 20.72
CA GLY A 166 -9.86 5.37 21.55
C GLY A 166 -10.54 4.23 22.31
N GLY A 167 -11.81 4.40 22.65
CA GLY A 167 -12.59 3.44 23.44
C GLY A 167 -11.91 3.10 24.77
N LYS A 168 -11.70 1.81 25.04
CA LYS A 168 -11.03 1.27 26.25
C LYS A 168 -9.55 1.62 26.35
N HIS A 169 -8.95 2.22 25.33
CA HIS A 169 -7.55 2.64 25.37
C HIS A 169 -7.30 3.67 26.47
N LEU A 170 -6.13 3.58 27.13
CA LEU A 170 -5.75 4.45 28.26
C LEU A 170 -6.82 4.50 29.37
N MET A 171 -7.39 3.35 29.74
CA MET A 171 -8.43 3.25 30.77
C MET A 171 -9.63 4.19 30.54
N LEU A 172 -10.13 4.25 29.30
CA LEU A 172 -11.32 5.04 28.91
C LEU A 172 -11.15 6.57 29.02
N LEU A 173 -9.92 7.08 29.09
CA LEU A 173 -9.67 8.52 29.21
C LEU A 173 -10.17 9.31 27.98
N TYR A 174 -10.12 8.69 26.79
CA TYR A 174 -10.49 9.32 25.50
C TYR A 174 -11.33 8.37 24.61
N PRO A 175 -12.59 8.09 24.98
CA PRO A 175 -13.38 7.04 24.34
C PRO A 175 -13.74 7.37 22.88
N ASN A 176 -14.04 8.64 22.59
CA ASN A 176 -14.50 9.09 21.26
C ASN A 176 -13.35 9.61 20.37
N CYS A 177 -12.11 9.25 20.66
CA CYS A 177 -10.93 9.76 19.97
C CYS A 177 -10.30 8.75 19.00
N THR A 178 -11.05 7.77 18.49
CA THR A 178 -10.51 6.77 17.56
C THR A 178 -9.84 7.44 16.35
N GLY A 179 -8.52 7.24 16.26
CA GLY A 179 -7.66 7.76 15.21
C GLY A 179 -7.37 9.26 15.26
N GLY A 180 -7.65 9.92 16.40
CA GLY A 180 -7.35 11.33 16.63
C GLY A 180 -7.90 12.26 15.55
N ILE A 181 -7.06 13.21 15.09
CA ILE A 181 -7.41 14.18 14.06
C ILE A 181 -7.66 13.54 12.68
N THR A 182 -6.93 12.48 12.33
CA THR A 182 -7.16 11.72 11.09
C THR A 182 -8.57 11.17 11.05
N GLY A 183 -8.97 10.44 12.10
CA GLY A 183 -10.33 9.90 12.20
C GLY A 183 -11.38 11.00 12.25
N TYR A 184 -11.09 12.14 12.87
CA TYR A 184 -12.02 13.27 12.92
C TYR A 184 -12.26 13.88 11.55
N ILE A 185 -11.21 14.17 10.78
CA ILE A 185 -11.31 14.72 9.43
C ILE A 185 -12.08 13.76 8.52
N ASP A 186 -11.76 12.47 8.54
CA ASP A 186 -12.44 11.48 7.70
C ASP A 186 -13.93 11.36 8.05
N ARG A 187 -14.30 11.46 9.34
CA ARG A 187 -15.70 11.53 9.79
C ARG A 187 -16.44 12.76 9.28
N GLN A 188 -15.78 13.93 9.21
CA GLN A 188 -16.39 15.15 8.70
C GLN A 188 -16.56 15.12 7.17
N ILE A 189 -15.59 14.57 6.44
CA ILE A 189 -15.62 14.51 4.98
C ILE A 189 -16.62 13.46 4.48
N LEU A 190 -16.57 12.24 5.04
CA LEU A 190 -17.36 11.12 4.54
C LEU A 190 -18.68 10.92 5.29
N GLY A 191 -18.77 11.35 6.55
CA GLY A 191 -19.86 10.99 7.44
C GLY A 191 -19.70 9.58 8.03
N ILE A 192 -20.24 9.38 9.24
CA ILE A 192 -20.01 8.15 10.03
C ILE A 192 -20.54 6.89 9.34
N ARG A 193 -21.65 7.00 8.59
CA ARG A 193 -22.28 5.87 7.89
C ARG A 193 -21.45 5.32 6.73
N HIS A 194 -20.65 6.19 6.11
CA HIS A 194 -19.83 5.85 4.94
C HIS A 194 -18.41 5.41 5.29
N LEU A 195 -18.09 5.33 6.58
CA LEU A 195 -16.82 4.80 7.08
C LEU A 195 -16.89 3.28 7.28
N TYR A 196 -15.72 2.68 7.47
CA TYR A 196 -15.61 1.28 7.83
C TYR A 196 -16.14 1.02 9.25
N GLN A 197 -17.17 0.19 9.35
CA GLN A 197 -17.91 -0.06 10.60
C GLN A 197 -17.25 -1.11 11.52
N HIS A 198 -16.39 -1.96 10.96
CA HIS A 198 -15.77 -3.10 11.64
C HIS A 198 -14.23 -3.03 11.64
N PRO A 199 -13.60 -1.93 12.11
CA PRO A 199 -12.15 -1.85 12.21
C PRO A 199 -11.63 -2.88 13.21
N THR A 200 -10.41 -3.38 13.01
CA THR A 200 -9.77 -4.38 13.91
C THR A 200 -9.73 -3.91 15.36
N ALA A 201 -9.53 -2.60 15.57
CA ALA A 201 -9.54 -1.98 16.89
C ALA A 201 -10.88 -2.07 17.62
N ARG A 202 -12.01 -2.24 16.92
CA ARG A 202 -13.34 -2.34 17.53
C ARG A 202 -13.46 -3.56 18.44
N TYR A 203 -12.90 -4.69 18.03
CA TYR A 203 -13.02 -5.94 18.79
C TYR A 203 -12.25 -5.95 20.11
N MET A 204 -11.14 -5.21 20.17
CA MET A 204 -10.27 -5.14 21.37
C MET A 204 -10.56 -3.91 22.23
N TYR A 205 -10.83 -2.76 21.60
CA TYR A 205 -10.90 -1.47 22.27
C TYR A 205 -12.30 -0.86 22.29
N ASP A 206 -13.32 -1.49 21.71
CA ASP A 206 -14.64 -0.86 21.48
C ASP A 206 -14.52 0.51 20.77
N ALA A 207 -13.57 0.58 19.84
CA ALA A 207 -13.31 1.76 19.04
C ALA A 207 -14.52 2.13 18.16
N MET A 208 -14.68 3.43 17.89
CA MET A 208 -15.69 3.94 16.97
C MET A 208 -15.41 3.51 15.51
N PRO A 209 -16.40 3.62 14.60
CA PRO A 209 -16.16 3.48 13.17
C PRO A 209 -15.01 4.36 12.70
N PHE A 210 -14.07 3.75 11.99
CA PHE A 210 -12.83 4.38 11.55
C PHE A 210 -12.39 3.70 10.25
N ASP A 211 -12.04 4.50 9.25
CA ASP A 211 -11.61 3.99 7.94
C ASP A 211 -10.08 4.08 7.81
N PRO A 212 -9.36 2.95 7.87
CA PRO A 212 -7.90 2.93 7.66
C PRO A 212 -7.48 3.43 6.28
N GLU A 213 -8.39 3.36 5.31
CA GLU A 213 -8.21 3.74 3.91
C GLU A 213 -8.83 5.10 3.57
N GLY A 214 -9.18 5.91 4.57
CA GLY A 214 -9.80 7.21 4.41
C GLY A 214 -9.00 8.23 3.57
N PRO A 215 -9.65 9.33 3.16
CA PRO A 215 -9.06 10.34 2.28
C PRO A 215 -7.83 11.00 2.91
N PHE A 216 -7.82 11.29 4.21
CA PHE A 216 -6.65 11.89 4.86
C PHE A 216 -5.46 10.93 4.88
N GLY A 217 -5.73 9.63 5.07
CA GLY A 217 -4.73 8.56 4.96
C GLY A 217 -4.12 8.40 3.57
N CYS A 218 -4.74 8.93 2.50
CA CYS A 218 -4.16 8.88 1.15
C CYS A 218 -2.90 9.74 1.00
N ILE A 219 -2.69 10.73 1.89
CA ILE A 219 -1.52 11.60 1.86
C ILE A 219 -0.22 10.80 2.13
N PRO A 220 -0.05 10.12 3.27
CA PRO A 220 1.15 9.30 3.51
C PRO A 220 1.24 8.10 2.55
N THR A 221 0.12 7.67 1.95
CA THR A 221 0.13 6.66 0.87
C THR A 221 0.77 7.18 -0.41
N THR A 222 0.54 8.45 -0.75
CA THR A 222 1.21 9.11 -1.87
C THR A 222 2.73 9.07 -1.67
N PHE A 223 3.20 9.26 -0.43
CA PHE A 223 4.62 9.11 -0.10
C PHE A 223 5.11 7.66 -0.28
N GLN A 224 4.35 6.65 0.15
CA GLN A 224 4.69 5.23 -0.10
C GLN A 224 4.87 4.92 -1.60
N VAL A 225 3.93 5.38 -2.44
CA VAL A 225 4.01 5.19 -3.90
C VAL A 225 5.18 5.97 -4.49
N PHE A 226 5.46 7.18 -3.99
CA PHE A 226 6.61 7.97 -4.42
C PHE A 226 7.96 7.31 -4.09
N LEU A 227 8.10 6.67 -2.92
CA LEU A 227 9.29 5.87 -2.61
C LEU A 227 9.47 4.70 -3.60
N GLY A 228 8.36 4.09 -4.03
CA GLY A 228 8.36 3.14 -5.14
C GLY A 228 8.84 3.76 -6.45
N LEU A 229 8.36 4.95 -6.79
CA LEU A 229 8.79 5.70 -7.97
C LEU A 229 10.29 6.01 -7.95
N GLN A 230 10.84 6.41 -6.80
CA GLN A 230 12.29 6.59 -6.61
C GLN A 230 13.06 5.31 -6.95
N CYS A 231 12.56 4.15 -6.53
CA CYS A 231 13.14 2.86 -6.88
C CYS A 231 13.05 2.55 -8.39
N GLY A 232 11.91 2.86 -9.03
CA GLY A 232 11.74 2.72 -10.48
C GLY A 232 12.73 3.58 -11.28
N VAL A 233 12.93 4.84 -10.87
CA VAL A 233 13.92 5.72 -11.49
C VAL A 233 15.34 5.20 -11.27
N LEU A 234 15.67 4.76 -10.06
CA LEU A 234 16.98 4.14 -9.75
C LEU A 234 17.30 2.99 -10.70
N ILE A 235 16.33 2.10 -10.97
CA ILE A 235 16.50 0.95 -11.89
C ILE A 235 16.73 1.42 -13.34
N LEU A 236 16.04 2.49 -13.77
CA LEU A 236 16.15 3.06 -15.10
C LEU A 236 17.45 3.87 -15.31
N THR A 237 17.97 4.50 -14.27
CA THR A 237 19.15 5.38 -14.33
C THR A 237 20.44 4.59 -14.21
N HIS A 238 20.52 3.61 -13.32
CA HIS A 238 21.71 2.79 -13.14
C HIS A 238 21.60 1.50 -13.94
N THR A 239 22.53 1.25 -14.85
CA THR A 239 22.59 0.01 -15.63
C THR A 239 23.42 -1.07 -14.92
N ASP A 240 24.40 -0.67 -14.12
CA ASP A 240 25.34 -1.59 -13.47
C ASP A 240 24.70 -2.30 -12.28
N VAL A 241 24.94 -3.62 -12.19
CA VAL A 241 24.42 -4.48 -11.12
C VAL A 241 24.89 -3.99 -9.74
N THR A 242 26.19 -3.70 -9.59
CA THR A 242 26.79 -3.25 -8.33
C THR A 242 26.20 -1.93 -7.86
N SER A 243 26.00 -0.99 -8.77
CA SER A 243 25.37 0.31 -8.49
C SER A 243 23.93 0.15 -8.03
N ARG A 244 23.13 -0.69 -8.72
CA ARG A 244 21.74 -0.99 -8.33
C ARG A 244 21.67 -1.62 -6.95
N VAL A 245 22.46 -2.67 -6.70
CA VAL A 245 22.50 -3.39 -5.42
C VAL A 245 22.86 -2.44 -4.29
N ARG A 246 23.96 -1.70 -4.41
CA ARG A 246 24.40 -0.76 -3.38
C ARG A 246 23.34 0.30 -3.08
N ARG A 247 22.68 0.83 -4.11
CA ARG A 247 21.68 1.89 -3.92
C ARG A 247 20.39 1.35 -3.31
N MET A 248 19.85 0.25 -3.80
CA MET A 248 18.67 -0.39 -3.20
C MET A 248 18.93 -0.77 -1.73
N LEU A 249 20.12 -1.29 -1.43
CA LEU A 249 20.55 -1.58 -0.07
C LEU A 249 20.62 -0.32 0.78
N SER A 250 21.22 0.77 0.27
CA SER A 250 21.31 2.04 1.00
C SER A 250 19.93 2.65 1.29
N TRP A 251 19.00 2.62 0.33
CA TRP A 251 17.63 3.08 0.53
C TRP A 251 16.90 2.23 1.57
N GLY A 252 17.04 0.90 1.49
CA GLY A 252 16.50 -0.03 2.48
C GLY A 252 16.98 0.29 3.89
N ILE A 253 18.30 0.44 4.07
CA ILE A 253 18.90 0.73 5.39
C ILE A 253 18.47 2.12 5.90
N VAL A 254 18.59 3.17 5.09
CA VAL A 254 18.27 4.55 5.51
C VAL A 254 16.81 4.69 5.90
N LEU A 255 15.87 4.18 5.08
CA LEU A 255 14.45 4.24 5.40
C LEU A 255 14.10 3.40 6.65
N GLY A 256 14.76 2.25 6.81
CA GLY A 256 14.56 1.38 7.98
C GLY A 256 15.04 2.05 9.27
N LEU A 257 16.21 2.69 9.25
CA LEU A 257 16.74 3.44 10.38
C LEU A 257 15.89 4.67 10.71
N LEU A 258 15.48 5.46 9.71
CA LEU A 258 14.61 6.61 9.94
C LEU A 258 13.25 6.19 10.51
N GLY A 259 12.64 5.14 9.95
CA GLY A 259 11.40 4.58 10.48
C GLY A 259 11.55 4.05 11.91
N GLY A 260 12.67 3.38 12.20
CA GLY A 260 13.03 2.89 13.54
C GLY A 260 13.24 4.01 14.55
N ILE A 261 13.94 5.07 14.18
CA ILE A 261 14.16 6.26 15.03
C ILE A 261 12.81 6.93 15.34
N LEU A 262 11.94 7.09 14.33
CA LEU A 262 10.62 7.71 14.51
C LEU A 262 9.72 6.91 15.46
N CYS A 263 9.78 5.58 15.43
CA CYS A 263 9.06 4.74 16.38
C CYS A 263 9.83 4.46 17.69
N GLY A 264 11.01 5.06 17.87
CA GLY A 264 11.86 4.85 19.04
C GLY A 264 12.31 3.39 19.22
N PHE A 265 12.31 2.59 18.14
CA PHE A 265 12.49 1.14 18.15
C PHE A 265 11.57 0.40 19.14
N SER A 266 10.47 1.04 19.55
CA SER A 266 9.44 0.48 20.43
C SER A 266 8.12 0.36 19.69
N LYS A 267 7.26 -0.55 20.15
CA LYS A 267 5.91 -0.71 19.63
C LYS A 267 5.02 0.48 19.97
N ASN A 268 5.19 1.06 21.17
CA ASN A 268 4.26 2.06 21.71
C ASN A 268 4.90 3.38 22.13
N ASP A 269 6.22 3.43 22.37
CA ASP A 269 6.86 4.58 23.04
C ASP A 269 7.54 5.57 22.09
N GLY A 270 7.37 5.39 20.78
CA GLY A 270 7.91 6.27 19.75
C GLY A 270 7.10 7.55 19.53
N TRP A 271 7.73 8.55 18.92
CA TRP A 271 7.04 9.79 18.52
C TRP A 271 5.99 9.53 17.43
N ILE A 272 6.31 8.63 16.51
CA ILE A 272 5.40 8.15 15.47
C ILE A 272 5.41 6.61 15.52
N PRO A 273 4.43 5.97 16.17
CA PRO A 273 4.38 4.51 16.25
C PRO A 273 4.15 3.89 14.88
N VAL A 274 4.71 2.71 14.64
CA VAL A 274 4.43 1.94 13.42
C VAL A 274 2.99 1.47 13.46
N ASN A 275 2.14 2.15 12.70
CA ASN A 275 0.70 1.96 12.71
C ASN A 275 0.15 1.96 11.28
N LYS A 276 -0.43 0.82 10.89
CA LYS A 276 -1.09 0.61 9.60
C LYS A 276 -2.43 1.35 9.51
N ASN A 277 -3.23 1.33 10.57
CA ASN A 277 -4.56 1.93 10.58
C ASN A 277 -4.50 3.45 10.31
N LEU A 278 -3.50 4.13 10.85
CA LEU A 278 -3.25 5.55 10.60
C LEU A 278 -2.35 5.80 9.39
N TRP A 279 -1.80 4.75 8.80
CA TRP A 279 -0.79 4.83 7.75
C TRP A 279 0.36 5.79 8.12
N SER A 280 0.83 5.63 9.34
CA SER A 280 1.84 6.50 9.97
C SER A 280 3.11 6.63 9.12
N LEU A 281 3.81 7.75 9.27
CA LEU A 281 5.04 7.99 8.51
C LEU A 281 6.12 6.93 8.80
N SER A 282 6.27 6.49 10.05
CA SER A 282 7.21 5.42 10.40
C SER A 282 6.81 4.09 9.75
N TYR A 283 5.51 3.76 9.68
CA TYR A 283 5.02 2.60 8.94
C TYR A 283 5.36 2.67 7.45
N VAL A 284 5.17 3.83 6.80
CA VAL A 284 5.56 4.04 5.39
C VAL A 284 7.06 3.80 5.20
N MET A 285 7.91 4.38 6.05
CA MET A 285 9.36 4.23 5.94
C MET A 285 9.83 2.79 6.19
N VAL A 286 9.34 2.12 7.24
CA VAL A 286 9.71 0.73 7.55
C VAL A 286 9.22 -0.23 6.46
N THR A 287 7.98 -0.08 5.99
CA THR A 287 7.44 -0.97 4.96
C THR A 287 8.09 -0.76 3.59
N ALA A 288 8.43 0.48 3.24
CA ALA A 288 9.24 0.79 2.05
C ALA A 288 10.65 0.20 2.16
N SER A 289 11.30 0.30 3.33
CA SER A 289 12.59 -0.34 3.59
C SER A 289 12.55 -1.84 3.31
N LEU A 290 11.57 -2.54 3.88
CA LEU A 290 11.36 -3.97 3.64
C LEU A 290 11.05 -4.27 2.16
N ALA A 291 10.32 -3.38 1.47
CA ALA A 291 10.06 -3.51 0.04
C ALA A 291 11.35 -3.41 -0.80
N TYR A 292 12.26 -2.49 -0.47
CA TYR A 292 13.56 -2.38 -1.11
C TYR A 292 14.39 -3.65 -0.93
N PHE A 293 14.45 -4.20 0.28
CA PHE A 293 15.16 -5.47 0.52
C PHE A 293 14.51 -6.64 -0.21
N GLN A 294 13.19 -6.75 -0.17
CA GLN A 294 12.47 -7.81 -0.88
C GLN A 294 12.70 -7.74 -2.39
N LEU A 295 12.62 -6.53 -2.97
CA LEU A 295 12.87 -6.32 -4.39
C LEU A 295 14.34 -6.59 -4.74
N LEU A 296 15.29 -6.24 -3.87
CA LEU A 296 16.71 -6.53 -4.03
C LEU A 296 16.98 -8.05 -4.06
N ILE A 297 16.35 -8.80 -3.15
CA ILE A 297 16.44 -10.26 -3.12
C ILE A 297 15.88 -10.84 -4.43
N CYS A 298 14.71 -10.39 -4.87
CA CYS A 298 14.13 -10.82 -6.13
C CYS A 298 15.03 -10.48 -7.33
N TYR A 299 15.58 -9.28 -7.38
CA TYR A 299 16.51 -8.83 -8.43
C TYR A 299 17.75 -9.72 -8.51
N ILE A 300 18.38 -10.03 -7.37
CA ILE A 300 19.56 -10.90 -7.34
C ILE A 300 19.22 -12.33 -7.77
N LEU A 301 18.12 -12.89 -7.27
CA LEU A 301 17.74 -14.27 -7.57
C LEU A 301 17.30 -14.47 -9.03
N ILE A 302 16.57 -13.51 -9.58
CA ILE A 302 15.94 -13.61 -10.91
C ILE A 302 16.86 -13.05 -11.99
N ASP A 303 17.32 -11.81 -11.87
CA ASP A 303 18.01 -11.10 -12.95
C ASP A 303 19.53 -11.35 -12.95
N VAL A 304 20.14 -11.46 -11.77
CA VAL A 304 21.60 -11.64 -11.64
C VAL A 304 21.99 -13.11 -11.66
N LYS A 305 21.50 -13.91 -10.70
CA LYS A 305 21.87 -15.32 -10.55
C LYS A 305 21.04 -16.27 -11.39
N ARG A 306 19.84 -15.85 -11.83
CA ARG A 306 18.89 -16.65 -12.62
C ARG A 306 18.55 -18.01 -11.98
N TYR A 307 18.57 -18.09 -10.65
CA TYR A 307 18.20 -19.31 -9.91
C TYR A 307 16.70 -19.57 -9.96
N TRP A 308 15.92 -18.54 -10.23
CA TRP A 308 14.47 -18.63 -10.26
C TRP A 308 13.90 -17.72 -11.33
N THR A 309 12.87 -18.19 -12.05
CA THR A 309 12.22 -17.46 -13.14
C THR A 309 11.04 -16.60 -12.68
N GLY A 310 10.70 -16.63 -11.39
CA GLY A 310 9.52 -15.94 -10.83
C GLY A 310 8.24 -16.78 -10.82
N ASN A 311 8.26 -17.99 -11.38
CA ASN A 311 7.11 -18.89 -11.39
C ASN A 311 6.89 -19.56 -10.02
N PRO A 312 5.64 -19.75 -9.55
CA PRO A 312 4.37 -19.47 -10.23
C PRO A 312 3.83 -18.05 -9.99
N PHE A 313 4.49 -17.23 -9.18
CA PHE A 313 3.96 -15.93 -8.77
C PHE A 313 3.90 -14.90 -9.90
N LEU A 314 4.70 -15.07 -10.96
CA LEU A 314 4.63 -14.26 -12.17
C LEU A 314 3.22 -14.28 -12.79
N TYR A 315 2.59 -15.45 -12.86
CA TYR A 315 1.23 -15.59 -13.43
C TYR A 315 0.21 -14.79 -12.62
N ALA A 316 0.34 -14.84 -11.29
CA ALA A 316 -0.50 -14.08 -10.38
C ALA A 316 -0.27 -12.58 -10.50
N GLY A 317 0.98 -12.14 -10.68
CA GLY A 317 1.33 -10.74 -10.85
C GLY A 317 0.73 -10.12 -12.11
N MET A 318 0.74 -10.84 -13.23
CA MET A 318 0.21 -10.35 -14.51
C MET A 318 -1.31 -10.14 -14.51
N ASN A 319 -2.04 -10.78 -13.58
CA ASN A 319 -3.49 -10.69 -13.47
C ASN A 319 -3.95 -10.29 -12.05
N ALA A 320 -3.14 -9.49 -11.34
CA ALA A 320 -3.36 -9.18 -9.93
C ALA A 320 -4.72 -8.55 -9.62
N ILE A 321 -5.22 -7.66 -10.48
CA ILE A 321 -6.52 -6.97 -10.29
C ILE A 321 -7.68 -7.96 -10.34
N ILE A 322 -7.68 -8.87 -11.32
CA ILE A 322 -8.73 -9.90 -11.45
C ILE A 322 -8.71 -10.82 -10.23
N LEU A 323 -7.51 -11.23 -9.81
CA LEU A 323 -7.38 -12.11 -8.65
C LEU A 323 -7.86 -11.41 -7.37
N TYR A 324 -7.58 -10.12 -7.22
CA TYR A 324 -8.09 -9.31 -6.12
C TYR A 324 -9.63 -9.24 -6.10
N ILE A 325 -10.22 -8.83 -7.22
CA ILE A 325 -11.68 -8.69 -7.40
C ILE A 325 -12.33 -10.06 -7.21
N GLY A 326 -11.84 -11.07 -7.91
CA GLY A 326 -12.34 -12.44 -7.88
C GLY A 326 -12.34 -13.02 -6.48
N HIS A 327 -11.21 -12.97 -5.76
CA HIS A 327 -11.18 -13.53 -4.39
C HIS A 327 -12.16 -12.81 -3.46
N THR A 328 -12.43 -11.52 -3.70
CA THR A 328 -13.35 -10.72 -2.88
C THR A 328 -14.80 -11.09 -3.18
N VAL A 329 -15.14 -11.24 -4.46
CA VAL A 329 -16.49 -11.61 -4.92
C VAL A 329 -16.83 -13.04 -4.50
N PHE A 330 -15.90 -13.99 -4.68
CA PHE A 330 -16.10 -15.41 -4.37
C PHE A 330 -15.79 -15.78 -2.91
N HIS A 331 -15.56 -14.80 -2.03
CA HIS A 331 -15.13 -15.04 -0.64
C HIS A 331 -16.10 -15.94 0.15
N LYS A 332 -17.41 -15.91 -0.13
CA LYS A 332 -18.41 -16.71 0.60
C LYS A 332 -18.89 -17.94 -0.16
N MET A 333 -18.19 -18.36 -1.21
CA MET A 333 -18.66 -19.38 -2.14
C MET A 333 -17.77 -20.63 -2.15
N LEU A 334 -18.39 -21.80 -2.25
CA LEU A 334 -17.71 -23.04 -2.66
C LEU A 334 -17.31 -22.93 -4.15
N PRO A 335 -16.18 -23.52 -4.59
CA PRO A 335 -15.18 -24.26 -3.81
C PRO A 335 -14.07 -23.38 -3.19
N TRP A 336 -14.16 -22.05 -3.26
CA TRP A 336 -13.09 -21.16 -2.78
C TRP A 336 -12.93 -21.20 -1.27
N HIS A 337 -14.03 -21.07 -0.54
CA HIS A 337 -14.06 -21.22 0.91
C HIS A 337 -14.99 -22.37 1.28
N TRP A 338 -14.55 -23.22 2.20
CA TRP A 338 -15.32 -24.34 2.72
C TRP A 338 -15.12 -24.45 4.22
N ARG A 339 -16.14 -24.95 4.93
CA ARG A 339 -16.07 -25.18 6.37
C ARG A 339 -16.63 -26.55 6.72
N ILE A 340 -15.92 -27.28 7.58
CA ILE A 340 -16.35 -28.57 8.12
C ILE A 340 -16.53 -28.40 9.63
N GLY A 341 -17.77 -28.21 10.06
CA GLY A 341 -18.08 -27.91 11.46
C GLY A 341 -17.43 -26.60 11.93
N HIS A 342 -16.95 -26.57 13.16
CA HIS A 342 -16.39 -25.36 13.79
C HIS A 342 -14.92 -25.07 13.43
N MET A 343 -14.19 -26.01 12.81
CA MET A 343 -12.76 -25.85 12.40
C MET A 343 -11.87 -25.17 13.46
N ASN A 344 -11.86 -25.69 14.69
CA ASN A 344 -11.18 -25.05 15.83
C ASN A 344 -9.64 -25.20 15.85
N THR A 345 -9.02 -25.74 14.79
CA THR A 345 -7.57 -25.96 14.75
C THR A 345 -6.92 -25.11 13.68
N HIS A 346 -5.77 -24.50 14.02
CA HIS A 346 -4.95 -23.75 13.05
C HIS A 346 -4.64 -24.58 11.80
N PHE A 347 -4.45 -25.91 11.95
CA PHE A 347 -4.20 -26.80 10.82
C PHE A 347 -5.37 -26.82 9.80
N MET A 348 -6.61 -26.94 10.27
CA MET A 348 -7.76 -26.91 9.36
C MET A 348 -7.92 -25.55 8.67
N LEU A 349 -7.74 -24.45 9.42
CA LEU A 349 -7.84 -23.09 8.89
C LEU A 349 -6.73 -22.78 7.88
N THR A 350 -5.50 -23.22 8.14
CA THR A 350 -4.39 -23.08 7.19
C THR A 350 -4.63 -23.88 5.92
N LEU A 351 -5.17 -25.10 6.04
CA LEU A 351 -5.47 -25.95 4.88
C LEU A 351 -6.49 -25.27 3.97
N GLU A 352 -7.54 -24.68 4.55
CA GLU A 352 -8.54 -23.90 3.82
C GLU A 352 -7.93 -22.66 3.14
N ALA A 353 -7.13 -21.88 3.86
CA ALA A 353 -6.49 -20.69 3.31
C ALA A 353 -5.47 -21.04 2.19
N LEU A 354 -4.74 -22.15 2.35
CA LEU A 354 -3.85 -22.69 1.32
C LEU A 354 -4.64 -23.18 0.11
N TRP A 355 -5.75 -23.88 0.33
CA TRP A 355 -6.63 -24.35 -0.74
C TRP A 355 -7.11 -23.17 -1.60
N ASN A 356 -7.65 -22.13 -0.97
CA ASN A 356 -8.10 -20.94 -1.69
C ASN A 356 -6.96 -20.28 -2.48
N SER A 357 -5.78 -20.16 -1.86
CA SER A 357 -4.59 -19.57 -2.50
C SER A 357 -4.08 -20.39 -3.69
N VAL A 358 -4.07 -21.71 -3.58
CA VAL A 358 -3.68 -22.63 -4.66
C VAL A 358 -4.68 -22.56 -5.80
N LEU A 359 -5.98 -22.57 -5.50
CA LEU A 359 -7.04 -22.49 -6.51
C LEU A 359 -6.93 -21.19 -7.32
N TRP A 360 -6.73 -20.05 -6.66
CA TRP A 360 -6.49 -18.79 -7.37
C TRP A 360 -5.20 -18.76 -8.19
N ASN A 361 -4.16 -19.48 -7.76
CA ASN A 361 -2.93 -19.63 -8.54
C ASN A 361 -3.16 -20.50 -9.80
N VAL A 362 -3.96 -21.56 -9.70
CA VAL A 362 -4.38 -22.37 -10.86
C VAL A 362 -5.17 -21.52 -11.85
N ILE A 363 -6.10 -20.67 -11.37
CA ILE A 363 -6.83 -19.72 -12.22
C ILE A 363 -5.85 -18.74 -12.88
N ALA A 364 -4.89 -18.19 -12.13
CA ALA A 364 -3.87 -17.29 -12.68
C ALA A 364 -3.04 -17.97 -13.79
N TYR A 365 -2.66 -19.22 -13.57
CA TYR A 365 -1.96 -20.04 -14.56
C TYR A 365 -2.81 -20.30 -15.81
N TYR A 366 -4.11 -20.57 -15.64
CA TYR A 366 -5.04 -20.74 -16.75
C TYR A 366 -5.16 -19.46 -17.59
N LEU A 367 -5.35 -18.31 -16.96
CA LEU A 367 -5.41 -17.01 -17.65
C LEU A 367 -4.11 -16.72 -18.41
N TYR A 368 -2.96 -17.02 -17.79
CA TYR A 368 -1.66 -16.90 -18.43
C TYR A 368 -1.52 -17.80 -19.68
N LYS A 369 -1.89 -19.09 -19.56
CA LYS A 369 -1.91 -20.05 -20.69
C LYS A 369 -2.79 -19.58 -21.85
N LYS A 370 -3.90 -18.91 -21.54
CA LYS A 370 -4.83 -18.33 -22.52
C LYS A 370 -4.40 -16.94 -23.02
N LYS A 371 -3.27 -16.39 -22.54
CA LYS A 371 -2.76 -15.05 -22.85
C LYS A 371 -3.79 -13.93 -22.57
N ILE A 372 -4.61 -14.14 -21.54
CA ILE A 372 -5.61 -13.17 -21.10
C ILE A 372 -4.96 -12.33 -20.00
N PHE A 373 -4.74 -11.05 -20.29
CA PHE A 373 -4.16 -10.07 -19.37
C PHE A 373 -5.07 -8.86 -19.29
N TYR A 374 -5.65 -8.61 -18.12
CA TYR A 374 -6.50 -7.45 -17.93
C TYR A 374 -5.70 -6.29 -17.31
N SER A 375 -5.63 -5.19 -18.06
CA SER A 375 -5.20 -3.88 -17.57
C SER A 375 -6.39 -2.92 -17.54
N LEU A 376 -6.41 -2.02 -16.55
CA LEU A 376 -7.42 -0.97 -16.42
C LEU A 376 -7.04 0.29 -17.18
#